data_AF-A0A538AFT0-F1
#
_entry.id   AF-A0A538AFT0-F1
#
_cell.length_a   1.000
_cell.length_b   1.000
_cell.length_c   1.000
_cell.angle_alpha   90.00
_cell.angle_beta   90.00
_cell.angle_gamma   90.00
#
_symmetry.space_group_name_H-M   'P 1'
#
loop_
_entity.id
_entity.type
_entity.pdbx_description
1 polymer ?
#
loop_
_entity_poly.entity_id
_entity_poly.type
_entity_poly.pdbx_seq_one_letter_code
_entity_poly.pdbx_strand_id
1 'polypeptide(L)' 'MKIDLNDLEVWGKAVPHDQFAWLRANDPVHFQTQPDGPGYWCFTKHEDIVKASKNFQGFSSG' A
#
# COMPACT_ATOMS: atom_id res chain seq x y z
N MET A 1 -10.09 12.98 -0.96
CA MET A 1 -10.45 11.54 -1.04
C MET A 1 -9.98 10.89 0.24
N LYS A 2 -10.78 10.02 0.87
CA LYS A 2 -10.34 9.26 2.05
C LYS A 2 -9.60 8.01 1.56
N ILE A 3 -8.36 7.81 2.01
CA ILE A 3 -7.61 6.57 1.80
C ILE A 3 -7.80 5.70 3.03
N ASP A 4 -8.32 4.50 2.83
CA ASP A 4 -8.44 3.51 3.89
C ASP A 4 -8.28 2.12 3.30
N LEU A 5 -7.04 1.63 3.27
CA LEU A 5 -6.73 0.32 2.70
C LEU A 5 -7.13 -0.84 3.61
N ASN A 6 -7.61 -0.57 4.83
CA ASN A 6 -8.14 -1.60 5.75
C ASN A 6 -9.63 -1.87 5.54
N ASP A 7 -10.32 -1.05 4.74
CA ASP A 7 -11.76 -1.18 4.53
C ASP A 7 -12.09 -2.40 3.66
N LEU A 8 -12.46 -3.50 4.30
CA LEU A 8 -12.81 -4.75 3.62
C LEU A 8 -14.06 -4.65 2.75
N GLU A 9 -14.97 -3.69 3.00
CA GLU A 9 -16.14 -3.49 2.16
C GLU A 9 -15.74 -2.91 0.80
N VAL A 10 -14.74 -2.05 0.77
CA VAL A 10 -14.16 -1.53 -0.49
C VAL A 10 -13.56 -2.68 -1.28
N TRP A 11 -12.72 -3.50 -0.66
CA TRP A 11 -12.09 -4.65 -1.30
C TRP A 11 -13.09 -5.73 -1.74
N GLY A 12 -14.17 -5.94 -0.99
CA GLY A 12 -15.23 -6.89 -1.32
C GLY A 12 -16.04 -6.51 -2.56
N LYS A 13 -16.04 -5.22 -2.94
CA LYS A 13 -16.70 -4.73 -4.17
C LYS A 13 -15.78 -4.87 -5.38
N ALA A 14 -14.55 -4.37 -5.26
CA ALA A 14 -13.52 -4.43 -6.31
C ALA A 14 -12.17 -3.96 -5.75
N VAL A 15 -11.11 -4.16 -6.53
CA VAL A 15 -9.83 -3.48 -6.26
C VAL A 15 -10.04 -1.96 -6.36
N PRO A 16 -9.64 -1.17 -5.35
CA PRO A 16 -9.85 0.28 -5.33
C PRO A 16 -8.84 1.02 -6.22
N HIS A 17 -8.97 0.86 -7.54
CA HIS A 17 -8.04 1.41 -8.52
C HIS A 17 -7.86 2.94 -8.41
N ASP A 18 -8.93 3.69 -8.12
CA ASP A 18 -8.88 5.14 -7.93
C ASP A 18 -8.05 5.55 -6.70
N GLN A 19 -8.14 4.77 -5.62
CA GLN A 19 -7.33 4.99 -4.43
C GLN A 19 -5.85 4.79 -4.73
N PHE A 20 -5.52 3.69 -5.40
CA PHE A 20 -4.15 3.43 -5.84
C PHE A 20 -3.64 4.44 -6.87
N ALA A 21 -4.50 4.95 -7.76
CA ALA A 21 -4.13 5.98 -8.73
C ALA A 21 -3.77 7.29 -8.02
N TRP A 22 -4.56 7.70 -7.04
CA TRP A 22 -4.28 8.88 -6.24
C TRP A 22 -3.00 8.71 -5.42
N LEU A 23 -2.81 7.56 -4.76
CA LEU A 23 -1.58 7.28 -4.00
C LEU A 23 -0.34 7.34 -4.89
N ARG A 24 -0.36 6.70 -6.06
CA ARG A 24 0.77 6.78 -7.01
C ARG A 24 1.14 8.21 -7.40
N ALA A 25 0.15 9.09 -7.51
CA ALA A 25 0.35 10.48 -7.91
C ALA A 25 0.75 11.40 -6.76
N ASN A 26 0.24 11.18 -5.54
CA ASN A 26 0.34 12.15 -4.45
C ASN A 26 1.14 11.66 -3.24
N ASP A 27 1.06 10.37 -2.92
CA ASP A 27 1.71 9.77 -1.75
C ASP A 27 2.12 8.31 -2.05
N PRO A 28 3.18 8.11 -2.87
CA PRO A 28 3.46 6.81 -3.47
C PRO A 28 4.04 5.77 -2.49
N VAL A 29 4.56 6.24 -1.36
CA VAL A 29 5.06 5.44 -0.23
C VAL A 29 4.26 5.84 1.01
N HIS A 30 3.08 5.26 1.12
CA HIS A 30 2.07 5.67 2.11
C HIS A 30 2.16 4.82 3.37
N PHE A 31 2.01 5.42 4.55
CA PHE A 31 1.86 4.67 5.79
C PHE A 31 0.38 4.54 6.15
N GLN A 32 -0.14 3.30 6.05
CA GLN A 32 -1.51 2.98 6.44
C GLN A 32 -1.53 2.60 7.93
N THR A 33 -2.18 3.42 8.74
CA THR A 33 -2.44 3.09 10.15
C THR A 33 -3.43 1.93 10.24
N GLN A 34 -3.22 1.02 11.20
CA GLN A 34 -4.14 -0.08 11.49
C GLN A 34 -4.73 0.13 12.90
N PRO A 35 -6.06 -0.03 13.12
CA PRO A 35 -6.68 0.27 14.42
C PRO A 35 -6.12 -0.56 15.59
N ASP A 36 -5.70 -1.78 15.30
CA ASP A 36 -5.27 -2.81 16.23
C ASP A 36 -3.82 -3.26 16.00
N GLY A 37 -3.06 -2.52 15.18
CA GLY A 37 -1.73 -2.92 14.77
C GLY A 37 -0.77 -1.74 14.57
N PRO A 38 0.52 -2.02 14.34
CA PRO A 38 1.52 -0.99 14.11
C PRO A 38 1.31 -0.25 12.77
N GLY A 39 0.35 -0.67 11.93
CA GLY A 39 0.21 -0.18 10.57
C GLY A 39 1.21 -0.82 9.61
N TYR A 40 1.18 -0.39 8.35
CA TYR A 40 2.06 -0.90 7.32
C TYR A 40 2.38 0.15 6.25
N TRP A 41 3.55 -0.02 5.63
CA TRP A 41 3.98 0.78 4.49
C TRP A 41 3.41 0.21 3.19
N CYS A 42 2.88 1.10 2.35
CA CYS A 42 2.27 0.81 1.07
C CYS A 42 3.12 1.40 -0.04
N PHE A 43 3.81 0.54 -0.80
CA PHE A 43 4.48 0.92 -2.03
C PHE A 43 3.49 0.80 -3.18
N THR A 44 3.17 1.91 -3.85
CA THR A 44 2.10 1.92 -4.87
C THR A 44 2.62 2.07 -6.29
N LYS A 45 3.89 2.45 -6.47
CA LYS A 45 4.57 2.50 -7.77
C LYS A 45 5.24 1.17 -8.09
N HIS A 46 5.11 0.74 -9.34
CA HIS A 46 5.71 -0.50 -9.83
C HIS A 46 7.24 -0.55 -9.63
N GLU A 47 7.94 0.54 -9.90
CA GLU A 47 9.40 0.61 -9.74
C GLU A 47 9.85 0.34 -8.30
N ASP A 48 9.14 0.88 -7.31
CA ASP A 48 9.49 0.72 -5.90
C ASP A 48 9.18 -0.70 -5.41
N ILE A 49 8.07 -1.28 -5.88
CA ILE A 49 7.73 -2.69 -5.62
C ILE A 49 8.81 -3.62 -6.18
N VAL A 50 9.26 -3.40 -7.42
CA VAL A 50 10.31 -4.21 -8.05
C VAL A 50 11.64 -4.07 -7.31
N LYS A 51 12.00 -2.85 -6.87
CA LYS A 51 13.21 -2.61 -6.08
C LYS A 51 13.15 -3.33 -4.73
N ALA A 52 12.05 -3.20 -4.01
CA ALA A 52 11.86 -3.84 -2.71
C ALA A 52 11.89 -5.37 -2.83
N SER A 53 11.16 -5.93 -3.80
CA SER A 53 11.10 -7.38 -4.06
C SER A 53 12.47 -7.99 -4.40
N LYS A 54 13.38 -7.22 -5.01
CA LYS A 54 14.74 -7.67 -5.33
C LYS A 54 15.74 -7.44 -4.19
N ASN A 55 15.40 -6.66 -3.18
CA ASN A 55 16.27 -6.31 -2.06
C ASN A 55 15.93 -7.13 -0.80
N PHE A 56 16.24 -8.42 -0.82
CA PHE A 56 16.00 -9.32 0.31
C PHE A 56 16.82 -8.96 1.57
N GLN A 57 17.91 -8.20 1.42
CA GLN A 57 18.71 -7.72 2.56
C GLN A 57 17.98 -6.60 3.33
N GLY A 58 17.26 -5.73 2.61
CA GLY A 58 16.46 -4.65 3.19
C GLY A 58 15.01 -5.04 3.51
N PHE A 59 14.48 -6.08 2.86
CA PHE A 59 13.10 -6.56 3.00
C PHE A 59 13.09 -8.08 3.20
N SER A 60 12.91 -8.52 4.44
CA SER A 60 12.77 -9.94 4.80
C SER A 60 11.35 -10.45 4.51
N SER A 61 11.22 -11.75 4.28
CA SER A 61 9.93 -12.46 4.10
C SER A 61 9.61 -13.46 5.21
N GLY A 62 10.47 -13.55 6.24
CA GLY A 62 10.36 -14.48 7.36
C GLY A 62 9.73 -13.88 8.61
#